data_AF-A0A1R1L9K0-F1
#
_entry.id   AF-A0A1R1L9K0-F1
#
_cell.length_a   1.000
_cell.length_b   1.000
_cell.length_c   1.000
_cell.angle_alpha   90.00
_cell.angle_beta   90.00
_cell.angle_gamma   90.00
#
_symmetry.space_group_name_H-M   'P 1'
#
loop_
_entity.id
_entity.type
_entity.pdbx_description
1 polymer ?
#
loop_
_entity_poly.entity_id
_entity_poly.type
_entity_poly.pdbx_seq_one_letter_code
_entity_poly.pdbx_strand_id
1 'polypeptide(L)'
;MRLINAGTPARESAQVVDRFWTVPNVITLVRFLLVPVFFGLMVGQRFGWALAVLAVLGSTDWVDGYVARRLGQVSPVGMILDPLADRLALIIVAIAFVASGIAPLWLILAILVPDAVLLSVSLALFRNHPDLPVSLMGKLRTAILLVGAPLLLLGHLSSFQHTPVVAVALVLLGIGCVGHIAASAGYLWSMIRKFRGRRVADGAA
;
A
#
# COMPACT_ATOMS: atom_id res chain seq x y z
N MET A 1 6.20 13.63 35.60
CA MET A 1 6.61 12.41 36.32
C MET A 1 7.14 11.40 35.30
N ARG A 2 8.33 10.84 35.56
CA ARG A 2 9.03 9.80 34.78
C ARG A 2 8.26 8.47 34.77
N LEU A 3 8.73 7.52 33.94
CA LEU A 3 8.37 6.09 33.77
C LEU A 3 7.55 5.90 32.48
N ILE A 4 8.05 5.31 31.38
CA ILE A 4 8.85 4.09 31.28
C ILE A 4 9.87 4.23 30.14
N ASN A 5 11.14 4.11 30.52
CA ASN A 5 12.27 3.79 29.65
C ASN A 5 12.38 2.26 29.68
N ALA A 6 11.95 1.58 28.62
CA ALA A 6 12.14 0.14 28.46
C ALA A 6 12.39 -0.16 26.97
N GLY A 7 13.66 -0.41 26.65
CA GLY A 7 14.08 -1.04 25.40
C GLY A 7 14.17 -0.10 24.20
N THR A 8 15.00 0.94 24.29
CA THR A 8 15.59 1.51 23.06
C THR A 8 16.81 0.64 22.73
N PRO A 9 16.78 -0.27 21.74
CA PRO A 9 18.03 -0.63 21.10
C PRO A 9 18.40 0.60 20.27
N ALA A 10 19.57 1.16 20.56
CA ALA A 10 20.27 2.20 19.83
C ALA A 10 19.56 2.68 18.55
N ARG A 11 18.79 3.78 18.64
CA ARG A 11 18.51 4.62 17.47
C ARG A 11 19.77 5.42 17.15
N GLU A 12 20.85 4.71 16.80
CA GLU A 12 22.00 5.31 16.15
C GLU A 12 21.59 5.68 14.73
N SER A 13 21.44 6.98 14.50
CA SER A 13 21.69 7.66 13.23
C SER A 13 21.42 6.84 11.96
N ALA A 14 20.16 6.81 11.51
CA ALA A 14 19.94 6.52 10.09
C ALA A 14 20.68 7.61 9.29
N GLN A 15 21.77 7.24 8.63
CA GLN A 15 22.53 8.18 7.82
C GLN A 15 21.71 8.44 6.55
N VAL A 16 21.37 9.70 6.32
CA VAL A 16 20.84 10.14 5.03
C VAL A 16 22.00 10.01 4.06
N VAL A 17 21.99 8.93 3.27
CA VAL A 17 23.06 8.66 2.30
C VAL A 17 22.68 9.37 1.02
N ASP A 18 23.50 10.35 0.62
CA ASP A 18 23.30 11.12 -0.62
C ASP A 18 23.77 10.32 -1.85
N ARG A 19 23.31 9.07 -1.94
CA ARG A 19 23.63 8.11 -2.99
C ARG A 19 22.35 7.46 -3.47
N PHE A 20 22.14 7.48 -4.78
CA PHE A 20 20.99 6.83 -5.42
C PHE A 20 20.99 5.31 -5.23
N TRP A 21 22.17 4.67 -5.25
CA TRP A 21 22.32 3.23 -5.10
C TRP A 21 22.37 2.80 -3.63
N THR A 22 21.22 2.73 -2.99
CA THR A 22 21.02 2.06 -1.70
C THR A 22 20.28 0.74 -1.90
N VAL A 23 20.42 -0.20 -0.97
CA VAL A 23 19.70 -1.48 -1.05
C VAL A 23 18.17 -1.27 -1.13
N PRO A 24 17.55 -0.38 -0.32
CA PRO A 24 16.12 -0.07 -0.46
C PRO A 24 15.74 0.43 -1.86
N ASN A 25 16.52 1.34 -2.46
CA ASN A 25 16.21 1.86 -3.79
C ASN A 25 16.28 0.78 -4.89
N VAL A 26 17.20 -0.18 -4.76
CA VAL A 26 17.28 -1.32 -5.69
C VAL A 26 16.04 -2.19 -5.59
N ILE A 27 15.53 -2.44 -4.38
CA ILE A 27 14.31 -3.22 -4.19
C ILE A 27 13.10 -2.48 -4.75
N THR A 28 13.00 -1.16 -4.54
CA THR A 28 11.96 -0.31 -5.16
C THR A 28 12.03 -0.34 -6.69
N LEU A 29 13.23 -0.33 -7.28
CA LEU A 29 13.41 -0.47 -8.72
C LEU A 29 12.97 -1.85 -9.22
N VAL A 30 13.33 -2.91 -8.50
CA VAL A 30 12.86 -4.28 -8.80
C VAL A 30 11.34 -4.34 -8.72
N ARG A 31 10.70 -3.76 -7.70
CA ARG A 31 9.23 -3.66 -7.59
C ARG A 31 8.66 -2.99 -8.84
N PHE A 32 9.24 -1.87 -9.25
CA PHE A 32 8.80 -1.13 -10.44
C PHE A 32 8.87 -1.98 -11.73
N LEU A 33 9.89 -2.84 -11.87
CA LEU A 33 10.02 -3.76 -13.01
C LEU A 33 9.08 -4.98 -12.90
N LEU A 34 8.82 -5.47 -11.69
CA LEU A 34 7.93 -6.61 -11.47
C LEU A 34 6.46 -6.28 -11.75
N VAL A 35 6.05 -5.03 -11.57
CA VAL A 35 4.66 -4.57 -11.85
C VAL A 35 4.21 -4.81 -13.30
N PRO A 36 4.92 -4.33 -14.35
CA PRO A 36 4.55 -4.62 -15.73
C PRO A 36 4.71 -6.11 -16.09
N VAL A 37 5.68 -6.81 -15.49
CA VAL A 37 5.82 -8.27 -15.66
C VAL A 37 4.58 -8.99 -15.12
N PHE A 38 4.12 -8.65 -13.92
CA PHE A 38 2.89 -9.17 -13.34
C PHE A 38 1.69 -8.92 -14.25
N PHE A 39 1.53 -7.68 -14.73
CA PHE A 39 0.45 -7.33 -15.64
C PHE A 39 0.47 -8.17 -16.93
N GLY A 40 1.64 -8.31 -17.57
CA GLY A 40 1.80 -9.13 -18.78
C GLY A 40 1.48 -10.61 -18.53
N LEU A 41 1.88 -11.16 -17.38
CA LEU A 41 1.55 -12.54 -17.00
C LEU A 41 0.05 -12.74 -16.77
N MET A 42 -0.62 -11.75 -16.16
CA MET A 42 -2.07 -11.75 -15.93
C MET A 42 -2.85 -11.71 -17.25
N VAL A 43 -2.52 -10.78 -18.14
CA VAL A 43 -3.14 -10.69 -19.48
C VAL A 43 -2.87 -11.96 -20.29
N GLY A 44 -1.68 -12.53 -20.19
CA GLY A 44 -1.34 -13.81 -20.81
C GLY A 44 -1.92 -15.05 -20.11
N GLN A 45 -2.75 -14.87 -19.07
CA GLN A 45 -3.39 -15.95 -18.30
C GLN A 45 -2.40 -16.96 -17.69
N ARG A 46 -1.15 -16.53 -17.44
CA ARG A 46 -0.07 -17.33 -16.83
C ARG A 46 -0.12 -17.23 -15.30
N PHE A 47 -1.25 -17.61 -14.72
CA PHE A 47 -1.56 -17.33 -13.30
C PHE A 47 -0.57 -17.92 -12.30
N GLY A 48 0.04 -19.08 -12.57
CA GLY A 48 1.06 -19.65 -11.68
C GLY A 48 2.30 -18.76 -11.56
N TRP A 49 2.77 -18.21 -12.68
CA TRP A 49 3.88 -17.26 -12.69
C TRP A 49 3.48 -15.90 -12.13
N ALA A 50 2.27 -15.43 -12.45
CA ALA A 50 1.73 -14.20 -11.88
C ALA A 50 1.64 -14.29 -10.35
N LEU A 51 1.26 -15.46 -9.80
CA LEU A 51 1.20 -15.68 -8.35
C LEU A 51 2.59 -15.61 -7.71
N ALA A 52 3.60 -16.22 -8.34
CA ALA A 52 4.98 -16.11 -7.86
C ALA A 52 5.46 -14.65 -7.85
N VAL A 53 5.22 -13.90 -8.92
CA VAL A 53 5.57 -12.48 -9.00
C VAL A 53 4.81 -11.66 -7.97
N LEU A 54 3.52 -11.92 -7.77
CA LEU A 54 2.70 -11.24 -6.77
C LEU A 54 3.17 -11.51 -5.34
N ALA A 55 3.58 -12.75 -5.05
CA ALA A 55 4.16 -13.11 -3.76
C ALA A 55 5.48 -12.37 -3.52
N VAL A 56 6.34 -12.27 -4.55
CA VAL A 56 7.58 -11.47 -4.48
C VAL A 56 7.24 -10.00 -4.24
N LEU A 57 6.34 -9.41 -5.04
CA LEU A 57 5.87 -8.03 -4.86
C LEU A 57 5.39 -7.76 -3.42
N GLY A 58 4.47 -8.59 -2.89
CA GLY A 58 3.96 -8.42 -1.53
C GLY A 58 5.01 -8.64 -0.43
N SER A 59 6.03 -9.46 -0.68
CA SER A 59 7.12 -9.70 0.27
C SER A 59 8.14 -8.56 0.31
N THR A 60 8.35 -7.84 -0.80
CA THR A 60 9.36 -6.77 -0.90
C THR A 60 9.13 -5.66 0.13
N ASP A 61 7.89 -5.32 0.46
CA ASP A 61 7.55 -4.29 1.46
C ASP A 61 8.11 -4.62 2.86
N TRP A 62 8.06 -5.90 3.23
CA TRP A 62 8.60 -6.35 4.51
C TRP A 62 10.13 -6.37 4.49
N VAL A 63 10.71 -6.80 3.38
CA VAL A 63 12.16 -6.84 3.17
C VAL A 63 12.75 -5.43 3.22
N ASP A 64 12.15 -4.46 2.53
CA ASP A 64 12.59 -3.05 2.54
C ASP A 64 12.56 -2.46 3.94
N GLY A 65 11.44 -2.62 4.64
CA GLY A 65 11.32 -2.14 6.01
C GLY A 65 12.35 -2.80 6.94
N TYR A 66 12.63 -4.08 6.75
CA TYR A 66 13.64 -4.79 7.54
C TYR A 66 15.07 -4.30 7.23
N VAL A 67 15.41 -4.21 5.94
CA VAL A 67 16.74 -3.79 5.46
C VAL A 67 17.02 -2.35 5.84
N ALA A 68 16.06 -1.43 5.66
CA ALA A 68 16.20 -0.03 6.06
C ALA A 68 16.47 0.13 7.57
N ARG A 69 15.76 -0.65 8.41
CA ARG A 69 15.97 -0.65 9.87
C ARG A 69 17.33 -1.23 10.27
N ARG A 70 17.84 -2.21 9.53
CA ARG A 70 19.11 -2.89 9.83
C ARG A 70 20.33 -2.11 9.33
N LEU A 71 20.22 -1.50 8.15
CA LEU A 71 21.33 -0.79 7.51
C LEU A 71 21.39 0.69 7.91
N GLY A 72 20.31 1.25 8.46
CA GLY A 72 20.25 2.66 8.82
C GLY A 72 20.43 3.59 7.61
N GLN A 73 20.09 3.12 6.40
CA GLN A 73 20.25 3.88 5.17
C GLN A 73 18.90 4.44 4.72
N VAL A 74 18.83 5.75 4.53
CA VAL A 74 17.68 6.43 3.95
C VAL A 74 18.18 7.34 2.83
N SER A 75 17.54 7.31 1.66
CA SER A 75 17.88 8.20 0.55
C SER A 75 16.74 9.17 0.26
N PRO A 76 17.01 10.45 -0.08
CA PRO A 76 15.96 11.40 -0.46
C PRO A 76 15.12 10.96 -1.64
N VAL A 77 15.76 10.29 -2.61
CA VAL A 77 15.10 9.75 -3.80
C VAL A 77 14.17 8.58 -3.45
N GLY A 78 14.62 7.66 -2.59
CA GLY A 78 13.82 6.53 -2.10
C GLY A 78 12.56 6.98 -1.36
N MET A 79 12.66 8.04 -0.55
CA MET A 79 11.49 8.61 0.14
C MET A 79 10.35 9.05 -0.80
N ILE A 80 10.67 9.35 -2.07
CA ILE A 80 9.68 9.72 -3.09
C ILE A 80 9.32 8.51 -3.96
N LEU A 81 10.30 7.68 -4.33
CA LEU A 81 10.08 6.52 -5.19
C LEU A 81 9.27 5.42 -4.50
N ASP A 82 9.47 5.17 -3.20
CA ASP A 82 8.81 4.07 -2.51
C ASP A 82 7.28 4.27 -2.47
N PRO A 83 6.74 5.44 -2.03
CA PRO A 83 5.29 5.67 -2.05
C PRO A 83 4.68 5.66 -3.47
N LEU A 84 5.47 6.04 -4.47
CA LEU A 84 5.04 6.02 -5.87
C LEU A 84 4.96 4.57 -6.39
N ALA A 85 6.00 3.78 -6.17
CA ALA A 85 6.05 2.37 -6.57
C ALA A 85 4.94 1.56 -5.90
N ASP A 86 4.69 1.78 -4.60
CA ASP A 86 3.63 1.10 -3.85
C ASP A 86 2.24 1.41 -4.43
N ARG A 87 1.97 2.68 -4.73
CA ARG A 87 0.69 3.09 -5.33
C ARG A 87 0.51 2.52 -6.73
N LEU A 88 1.56 2.57 -7.55
CA LEU A 88 1.52 2.00 -8.90
C LEU A 88 1.30 0.49 -8.86
N ALA A 89 2.01 -0.23 -7.98
CA ALA A 89 1.84 -1.66 -7.80
C ALA A 89 0.40 -2.01 -7.42
N LEU A 90 -0.17 -1.32 -6.43
CA LEU A 90 -1.56 -1.53 -6.02
C LEU A 90 -2.54 -1.33 -7.18
N ILE A 91 -2.40 -0.22 -7.92
CA ILE A 91 -3.31 0.13 -9.02
C ILE A 91 -3.20 -0.90 -10.15
N ILE A 92 -1.98 -1.23 -10.57
CA ILE A 92 -1.76 -2.18 -11.67
C ILE A 92 -2.20 -3.59 -11.28
N VAL A 93 -1.95 -4.03 -10.04
CA VAL A 93 -2.44 -5.34 -9.57
C VAL A 93 -3.96 -5.40 -9.64
N ALA A 94 -4.64 -4.35 -9.16
CA ALA A 94 -6.10 -4.27 -9.19
C ALA A 94 -6.63 -4.30 -10.64
N ILE A 95 -6.05 -3.48 -11.53
CA ILE A 95 -6.39 -3.45 -12.97
C ILE A 95 -6.17 -4.81 -13.61
N ALA A 96 -5.05 -5.47 -13.34
CA ALA A 96 -4.72 -6.77 -13.93
C ALA A 96 -5.77 -7.83 -13.58
N PHE A 97 -6.29 -7.84 -12.35
CA PHE A 97 -7.35 -8.77 -11.96
C PHE A 97 -8.66 -8.55 -12.72
N VAL A 98 -9.09 -7.29 -12.93
CA VAL A 98 -10.31 -7.01 -13.69
C VAL A 98 -10.10 -7.26 -15.19
N ALA A 99 -8.96 -6.84 -15.74
CA ALA A 99 -8.62 -7.07 -17.15
C ALA A 99 -8.55 -8.56 -17.49
N SER A 100 -8.20 -9.41 -16.52
CA SER A 100 -8.17 -10.87 -16.68
C SER A 100 -9.51 -11.56 -16.37
N GLY A 101 -10.55 -10.80 -16.02
CA GLY A 101 -11.89 -11.32 -15.70
C GLY A 101 -12.00 -12.01 -14.34
N ILE A 102 -10.97 -11.94 -13.49
CA ILE A 102 -10.89 -12.65 -12.20
C ILE A 102 -11.54 -11.85 -11.06
N ALA A 103 -11.45 -10.53 -11.11
CA ALA A 103 -12.08 -9.65 -10.13
C ALA A 103 -13.20 -8.81 -10.76
N PRO A 104 -14.25 -8.49 -9.99
CA PRO A 104 -15.27 -7.55 -10.42
C PRO A 104 -14.77 -6.10 -10.35
N LEU A 105 -15.30 -5.24 -11.23
CA LEU A 105 -14.89 -3.83 -11.33
C LEU A 105 -15.03 -3.05 -10.01
N TRP A 106 -16.04 -3.38 -9.20
CA TRP A 106 -16.28 -2.70 -7.92
C TRP A 106 -15.09 -2.80 -6.97
N LEU A 107 -14.28 -3.86 -7.06
CA LEU A 107 -13.12 -4.09 -6.20
C LEU A 107 -12.03 -3.04 -6.46
N ILE A 108 -11.77 -2.72 -7.73
CA ILE A 108 -10.87 -1.62 -8.11
C ILE A 108 -11.43 -0.29 -7.64
N LEU A 109 -12.71 -0.01 -7.94
CA LEU A 109 -13.33 1.27 -7.61
C LEU A 109 -13.31 1.53 -6.10
N ALA A 110 -13.54 0.51 -5.28
CA ALA A 110 -13.50 0.60 -3.83
C ALA A 110 -12.12 0.96 -3.28
N ILE A 111 -11.03 0.71 -4.03
CA ILE A 111 -9.67 1.08 -3.62
C ILE A 111 -9.26 2.42 -4.24
N LEU A 112 -9.46 2.58 -5.55
CA LEU A 112 -8.99 3.72 -6.33
C LEU A 112 -9.74 5.02 -6.00
N VAL A 113 -11.08 4.96 -5.82
CA VAL A 113 -11.89 6.17 -5.57
C VAL A 113 -11.53 6.81 -4.24
N PRO A 114 -11.47 6.09 -3.10
CA PRO A 114 -11.06 6.70 -1.84
C PRO A 114 -9.66 7.31 -1.88
N ASP A 115 -8.70 6.65 -2.55
CA ASP A 115 -7.33 7.15 -2.66
C ASP A 115 -7.25 8.42 -3.53
N ALA A 116 -7.99 8.47 -4.63
CA ALA A 116 -8.10 9.65 -5.48
C ALA A 116 -8.74 10.84 -4.74
N VAL A 117 -9.80 10.59 -3.95
CA VAL A 117 -10.46 11.61 -3.13
C VAL A 117 -9.51 12.14 -2.06
N LEU A 118 -8.84 11.25 -1.32
CA LEU A 118 -7.88 11.64 -0.30
C LEU A 118 -6.73 12.48 -0.87
N LEU A 119 -6.17 12.05 -2.02
CA LEU A 119 -5.11 12.79 -2.70
C LEU A 119 -5.58 14.18 -3.15
N SER A 120 -6.75 14.25 -3.78
CA SER A 120 -7.32 15.51 -4.29
C SER A 120 -7.57 16.52 -3.15
N VAL A 121 -8.15 16.07 -2.05
CA VAL A 121 -8.43 16.93 -0.89
C VAL A 121 -7.14 17.34 -0.18
N SER A 122 -6.17 16.43 -0.05
CA SER A 122 -4.85 16.73 0.51
C SER A 122 -4.16 17.84 -0.28
N LEU A 123 -4.15 17.75 -1.61
CA LEU A 123 -3.54 18.75 -2.49
C LEU A 123 -4.29 20.10 -2.40
N ALA A 124 -5.62 20.08 -2.39
CA ALA A 124 -6.44 21.29 -2.33
C ALA A 124 -6.31 22.06 -1.00
N LEU A 125 -6.26 21.35 0.14
CA LEU A 125 -6.33 21.99 1.47
C LEU A 125 -4.97 22.26 2.10
N PHE A 126 -3.97 21.42 1.86
CA PHE A 126 -2.70 21.47 2.60
C PHE A 126 -1.50 21.78 1.72
N ARG A 127 -1.65 21.77 0.38
CA ARG A 127 -0.54 21.86 -0.62
C ARG A 127 0.56 20.80 -0.45
N ASN A 128 0.44 19.92 0.54
CA ASN A 128 1.33 18.82 0.89
C ASN A 128 0.56 17.78 1.74
N HIS A 129 1.17 16.63 2.02
CA HIS A 129 0.52 15.58 2.83
C HIS A 129 0.29 16.05 4.29
N PRO A 130 -0.95 15.99 4.80
CA PRO A 130 -1.19 16.33 6.19
C PRO A 130 -0.61 15.24 7.09
N ASP A 131 0.24 15.64 8.04
CA ASP A 131 0.72 14.75 9.10
C ASP A 131 -0.47 14.25 9.92
N LEU A 132 -0.94 13.05 9.60
CA LEU A 132 -2.02 12.35 10.28
C LEU A 132 -1.49 10.98 10.74
N PRO A 133 -1.77 10.59 12.00
CA PRO A 133 -1.29 9.33 12.53
C PRO A 133 -1.88 8.14 11.76
N VAL A 134 -1.10 7.06 11.65
CA VAL A 134 -1.55 5.82 11.02
C VAL A 134 -2.57 5.12 11.92
N SER A 135 -3.78 4.84 11.40
CA SER A 135 -4.83 4.16 12.15
C SER A 135 -4.63 2.64 12.13
N LEU A 136 -5.04 1.96 13.21
CA LEU A 136 -5.04 0.48 13.27
C LEU A 136 -5.91 -0.14 12.17
N MET A 137 -7.04 0.50 11.87
CA MET A 137 -7.91 0.14 10.74
C MET A 137 -7.15 0.17 9.41
N GLY A 138 -6.31 1.18 9.22
CA GLY A 138 -5.43 1.31 8.05
C GLY A 138 -4.41 0.18 7.91
N LYS A 139 -3.92 -0.38 9.02
CA LYS A 139 -3.01 -1.55 8.98
C LYS A 139 -3.75 -2.85 8.70
N LEU A 140 -4.90 -3.04 9.35
CA LEU A 140 -5.69 -4.26 9.21
C LEU A 140 -6.24 -4.41 7.79
N ARG A 141 -6.77 -3.33 7.19
CA ARG A 141 -7.25 -3.37 5.80
C ARG A 141 -6.16 -3.82 4.83
N THR A 142 -4.94 -3.33 4.99
CA THR A 142 -3.83 -3.62 4.09
C THR A 142 -3.41 -5.07 4.23
N ALA A 143 -3.33 -5.59 5.46
CA ALA A 143 -3.06 -7.01 5.70
C ALA A 143 -4.11 -7.91 5.04
N ILE A 144 -5.40 -7.57 5.15
CA ILE A 144 -6.48 -8.35 4.54
C ILE A 144 -6.39 -8.31 3.01
N LEU A 145 -6.14 -7.15 2.41
CA LEU A 145 -5.99 -7.01 0.95
C LEU A 145 -4.75 -7.77 0.43
N LEU A 146 -3.63 -7.70 1.14
CA LEU A 146 -2.39 -8.42 0.81
C LEU A 146 -2.54 -9.93 0.86
N VAL A 147 -3.42 -10.45 1.72
CA VAL A 147 -3.73 -11.89 1.77
C VAL A 147 -4.78 -12.27 0.72
N GLY A 148 -5.81 -11.44 0.56
CA GLY A 148 -6.92 -11.71 -0.36
C GLY A 148 -6.48 -11.76 -1.83
N ALA A 149 -5.57 -10.89 -2.27
CA ALA A 149 -5.14 -10.81 -3.66
C ALA A 149 -4.40 -12.08 -4.15
N PRO A 150 -3.37 -12.58 -3.46
CA PRO A 150 -2.75 -13.87 -3.81
C PRO A 150 -3.71 -15.04 -3.72
N LEU A 151 -4.61 -15.08 -2.72
CA LEU A 151 -5.62 -16.15 -2.62
C LEU A 151 -6.59 -16.14 -3.80
N LEU A 152 -7.00 -14.96 -4.26
CA LEU A 152 -7.89 -14.84 -5.41
C LEU A 152 -7.24 -15.45 -6.67
N LEU A 153 -5.96 -15.13 -6.87
CA LEU A 153 -5.17 -15.67 -7.97
C LEU A 153 -4.90 -17.18 -7.82
N LEU A 154 -4.61 -17.65 -6.61
CA LEU A 154 -4.44 -19.06 -6.28
C LEU A 154 -5.67 -19.89 -6.66
N GLY A 155 -6.87 -19.38 -6.35
CA GLY A 155 -8.13 -20.04 -6.67
C GLY A 155 -8.39 -20.24 -8.18
N HIS A 156 -7.69 -19.50 -9.04
CA HIS A 156 -7.79 -19.61 -10.50
C HIS A 156 -6.76 -20.58 -11.11
N LEU A 157 -5.88 -21.17 -10.30
CA LEU A 157 -5.03 -22.26 -10.76
C LEU A 157 -5.87 -23.54 -10.94
N SER A 158 -5.51 -24.36 -11.93
CA SER A 158 -6.21 -25.62 -12.25
C SER A 158 -6.40 -26.53 -11.03
N SER A 159 -5.40 -26.61 -10.15
CA SER A 159 -5.46 -27.42 -8.93
C SER A 159 -6.48 -26.96 -7.89
N PHE A 160 -6.99 -25.72 -7.98
CA PHE A 160 -7.87 -25.11 -6.97
C PHE A 160 -9.27 -24.76 -7.50
N GLN A 161 -9.59 -25.05 -8.77
CA GLN A 161 -10.86 -24.66 -9.42
C GLN A 161 -12.12 -25.15 -8.69
N HIS A 162 -12.05 -26.28 -7.98
CA HIS A 162 -13.19 -26.86 -7.24
C HIS A 162 -13.17 -26.56 -5.74
N THR A 163 -12.29 -25.67 -5.28
CA THR A 163 -12.15 -25.32 -3.87
C THR A 163 -12.87 -24.01 -3.55
N PRO A 164 -13.27 -23.76 -2.29
CA PRO A 164 -13.91 -22.49 -1.90
C PRO A 164 -12.93 -21.31 -1.86
N VAL A 165 -11.67 -21.47 -2.31
CA VAL A 165 -10.60 -20.47 -2.19
C VAL A 165 -10.98 -19.13 -2.84
N VAL A 166 -11.62 -19.16 -4.02
CA VAL A 166 -12.09 -17.93 -4.69
C VAL A 166 -13.12 -17.19 -3.85
N ALA A 167 -14.10 -17.91 -3.28
CA ALA A 167 -15.12 -17.30 -2.43
C ALA A 167 -14.51 -16.69 -1.16
N VAL A 168 -13.59 -17.41 -0.51
CA VAL A 168 -12.85 -16.90 0.66
C VAL A 168 -12.06 -15.65 0.30
N ALA A 169 -11.36 -15.67 -0.84
CA ALA A 169 -10.58 -14.52 -1.31
C ALA A 169 -11.46 -13.29 -1.59
N LEU A 170 -12.61 -13.45 -2.24
CA LEU A 170 -13.55 -12.36 -2.50
C LEU A 170 -14.15 -11.80 -1.22
N VAL A 171 -14.45 -12.64 -0.22
CA VAL A 171 -14.91 -12.19 1.10
C VAL A 171 -13.83 -11.37 1.79
N LEU A 172 -12.59 -11.86 1.83
CA LEU A 172 -11.46 -11.13 2.40
C LEU A 172 -11.26 -9.79 1.69
N LEU A 173 -11.22 -9.78 0.36
CA LEU A 173 -11.07 -8.55 -0.41
C LEU A 173 -12.24 -7.58 -0.19
N GLY A 174 -13.48 -8.08 -0.10
CA GLY A 174 -14.65 -7.27 0.25
C GLY A 174 -14.51 -6.61 1.63
N ILE A 175 -14.10 -7.38 2.66
CA ILE A 175 -13.83 -6.85 4.01
C ILE A 175 -12.71 -5.80 3.95
N GLY A 176 -11.63 -6.08 3.21
CA GLY A 176 -10.51 -5.15 2.99
C GLY A 176 -10.96 -3.84 2.34
N CYS A 177 -11.79 -3.91 1.30
CA CYS A 177 -12.37 -2.76 0.62
C CYS A 177 -13.29 -1.94 1.54
N VAL A 178 -14.15 -2.58 2.33
CA VAL A 178 -15.00 -1.88 3.32
C VAL A 178 -14.13 -1.18 4.36
N GLY A 179 -13.11 -1.87 4.89
CA GLY A 179 -12.13 -1.27 5.80
C GLY A 179 -11.36 -0.11 5.17
N HIS A 180 -11.06 -0.20 3.87
CA HIS A 180 -10.41 0.88 3.11
C HIS A 180 -11.28 2.12 3.03
N ILE A 181 -12.54 1.96 2.63
CA ILE A 181 -13.50 3.06 2.54
C ILE A 181 -13.71 3.69 3.92
N ALA A 182 -13.90 2.89 4.98
CA ALA A 182 -14.10 3.38 6.34
C ALA A 182 -12.88 4.16 6.87
N ALA A 183 -11.67 3.63 6.68
CA ALA A 183 -10.44 4.30 7.06
C ALA A 183 -10.26 5.61 6.28
N SER A 184 -10.51 5.59 4.97
CA SER A 184 -10.39 6.78 4.12
C SER A 184 -11.41 7.85 4.48
N ALA A 185 -12.66 7.49 4.82
CA ALA A 185 -13.64 8.43 5.34
C ALA A 185 -13.18 9.06 6.67
N GLY A 186 -12.60 8.26 7.58
CA GLY A 186 -12.01 8.76 8.83
C GLY A 186 -10.87 9.75 8.59
N TYR A 187 -9.94 9.43 7.68
CA TYR A 187 -8.86 10.34 7.29
C TYR A 187 -9.37 11.64 6.68
N LEU A 188 -10.37 11.56 5.81
CA LEU A 188 -10.99 12.72 5.20
C LEU A 188 -11.62 13.64 6.25
N TRP A 189 -12.35 13.07 7.21
CA TRP A 189 -12.90 13.83 8.33
C TRP A 189 -11.81 14.52 9.16
N SER A 190 -10.73 13.81 9.49
CA SER A 190 -9.58 14.38 10.21
C SER A 190 -8.93 15.52 9.45
N MET A 191 -8.77 15.41 8.13
CA MET A 191 -8.24 16.47 7.26
C MET A 191 -9.11 17.73 7.30
N ILE A 192 -10.43 17.57 7.11
CA ILE A 192 -11.37 18.69 7.11
C ILE A 192 -11.38 19.40 8.48
N ARG A 193 -11.41 18.63 9.57
CA ARG A 193 -11.37 19.18 10.94
C ARG A 193 -10.08 19.95 11.21
N LYS A 194 -8.91 19.42 10.81
CA LYS A 194 -7.61 20.07 10.97
C LYS A 194 -7.52 21.38 10.16
N PHE A 195 -8.03 21.38 8.93
CA PHE A 195 -8.05 22.59 8.09
C PHE A 195 -8.95 23.69 8.67
N ARG A 196 -10.16 23.33 9.15
CA ARG A 196 -11.06 24.29 9.82
C ARG A 196 -10.42 24.89 11.07
N GLY A 197 -9.74 24.08 11.87
CA GLY A 197 -9.03 24.56 13.06
C GLY A 197 -7.93 25.59 12.76
N ARG A 198 -7.16 25.39 11.68
CA ARG A 198 -6.13 26.36 11.23
C ARG A 198 -6.75 27.70 10.81
N ARG A 199 -7.78 27.67 9.96
CA ARG A 199 -8.47 28.90 9.52
C ARG A 199 -9.03 29.74 10.68
N VAL A 200 -9.55 29.10 11.72
CA VAL A 200 -10.05 29.81 12.90
C VAL A 200 -8.91 30.49 13.67
N ALA A 201 -7.77 29.82 13.81
CA ALA A 201 -6.59 30.41 14.45
C ALA A 201 -6.00 31.58 13.64
N ASP A 202 -5.91 31.45 12.31
CA ASP A 202 -5.36 32.48 11.43
C ASP A 202 -6.27 33.72 11.31
N GLY A 203 -7.59 33.55 11.47
CA GLY A 203 -8.56 34.66 11.46
C GLY A 203 -8.77 35.34 12.81
N ALA A 204 -8.18 34.81 13.88
CA ALA A 204 -8.23 35.38 15.24
C ALA A 204 -6.95 36.15 15.60
N ALA A 205 -5.95 36.16 14.71
CA ALA A 205 -4.69 36.90 14.80
C ALA A 205 -4.73 38.15 13.90
#